data_AF-A0A535KSK9-F1
#
_entry.id   AF-A0A535KSK9-F1
#
_cell.length_a   1.000
_cell.length_b   1.000
_cell.length_c   1.000
_cell.angle_alpha   90.00
_cell.angle_beta   90.00
_cell.angle_gamma   90.00
#
_symmetry.space_group_name_H-M   'P 1'
#
loop_
_entity.id
_entity.type
_entity.pdbx_description
1 polymer ?
#
loop_
_entity_poly.entity_id
_entity_poly.type
_entity_poly.pdbx_seq_one_letter_code
_entity_poly.pdbx_strand_id
1 'polypeptide(L)'
;RSRYLSHESCGKCVPCRLGVKRIAGLLEGIISGLGVSGDLEVLDEFARYVPNGSLCGFGIQAPNPLKTAKRYWPDHFQKHIEDQECPTGTCIPVRAHRFVTKHVLP
;
A
#
# COMPACT_ATOMS: atom_id res chain seq x y z
N ARG A 1 -4.27 2.48 -9.36
CA ARG A 1 -3.58 3.79 -9.59
C ARG A 1 -2.56 4.14 -8.49
N SER A 2 -2.24 3.21 -7.57
CA SER A 2 -1.29 3.41 -6.46
C SER A 2 0.15 3.76 -6.89
N ARG A 3 0.58 3.40 -8.11
CA ARG A 3 1.93 3.68 -8.64
C ARG A 3 2.26 5.15 -8.88
N TYR A 4 1.27 6.02 -9.10
CA TYR A 4 1.55 7.43 -9.43
C TYR A 4 2.48 8.07 -8.40
N LEU A 5 2.19 7.88 -7.12
CA LEU A 5 2.96 8.47 -6.03
C LEU A 5 4.40 7.93 -5.94
N SER A 6 4.62 6.66 -6.30
CA SER A 6 5.96 6.08 -6.28
C SER A 6 6.79 6.54 -7.47
N HIS A 7 6.16 6.83 -8.61
CA HIS A 7 6.81 7.36 -9.80
C HIS A 7 7.16 8.85 -9.67
N GLU A 8 6.26 9.65 -9.10
CA GLU A 8 6.45 11.09 -8.92
C GLU A 8 7.32 11.46 -7.71
N SER A 9 7.74 10.48 -6.91
CA SER A 9 8.66 10.72 -5.81
C SER A 9 10.00 11.23 -6.36
N CYS A 10 10.44 12.42 -5.95
CA CYS A 10 11.76 12.97 -6.31
C CYS A 10 12.94 12.15 -5.75
N GLY A 11 12.67 11.19 -4.85
CA GLY A 11 13.67 10.27 -4.34
C GLY A 11 14.62 10.83 -3.28
N LYS A 12 14.45 12.08 -2.83
CA LYS A 12 15.40 12.76 -1.92
C LYS A 12 15.47 12.13 -0.52
N CYS A 13 14.31 11.84 0.10
CA CYS A 13 14.25 11.24 1.43
C CYS A 13 13.91 9.74 1.34
N VAL A 14 14.65 8.93 2.11
CA VAL A 14 14.47 7.48 2.20
C VAL A 14 13.03 7.06 2.55
N PRO A 15 12.35 7.63 3.57
CA PRO A 15 10.99 7.22 3.92
C PRO A 15 9.99 7.44 2.79
N CYS A 16 10.06 8.55 2.04
CA CYS A 16 9.20 8.76 0.87
C CYS A 16 9.59 7.81 -0.28
N ARG A 17 10.87 7.79 -0.69
CA ARG A 17 11.35 7.03 -1.86
C ARG A 17 11.05 5.53 -1.75
N LEU A 18 11.27 4.96 -0.56
CA LEU A 18 11.07 3.54 -0.33
C LEU A 18 9.66 3.25 0.18
N GLY A 19 9.14 4.04 1.13
CA GLY A 19 7.85 3.75 1.76
C GLY A 19 6.67 3.83 0.79
N VAL A 20 6.64 4.84 -0.08
CA VAL A 20 5.57 4.94 -1.10
C VAL A 20 5.65 3.78 -2.11
N LYS A 21 6.86 3.34 -2.46
CA LYS A 21 7.07 2.15 -3.30
C LYS A 21 6.60 0.87 -2.60
N ARG A 22 6.80 0.75 -1.29
CA ARG A 22 6.30 -0.38 -0.49
C ARG A 22 4.78 -0.40 -0.40
N ILE A 23 4.15 0.75 -0.13
CA ILE A 23 2.69 0.88 -0.13
C ILE A 23 2.11 0.45 -1.49
N ALA A 24 2.65 0.97 -2.60
CA ALA A 24 2.17 0.60 -3.93
C ALA A 24 2.32 -0.90 -4.21
N GLY A 25 3.47 -1.48 -3.84
CA GLY A 25 3.74 -2.89 -4.03
C GLY A 25 2.84 -3.83 -3.21
N LEU A 26 2.56 -3.49 -1.95
CA LEU A 26 1.62 -4.25 -1.11
C LEU A 26 0.21 -4.22 -1.70
N LEU A 27 -0.26 -3.04 -2.11
CA LEU A 27 -1.57 -2.89 -2.76
C LEU A 27 -1.65 -3.69 -4.07
N GLU A 28 -0.58 -3.72 -4.86
CA GLU A 28 -0.52 -4.53 -6.07
C GLU A 28 -0.55 -6.03 -5.79
N GLY A 29 0.11 -6.47 -4.72
CA GLY A 29 0.01 -7.84 -4.24
C GLY A 29 -1.41 -8.21 -3.83
N ILE A 30 -2.06 -7.37 -3.04
CA ILE A 30 -3.45 -7.55 -2.57
C ILE A 30 -4.41 -7.71 -3.76
N ILE A 31 -4.39 -6.79 -4.74
CA ILE A 31 -5.30 -6.89 -5.90
C ILE A 31 -4.98 -8.04 -6.85
N SER A 32 -3.80 -8.67 -6.71
CA SER A 32 -3.35 -9.78 -7.55
C SER A 32 -3.42 -11.13 -6.83
N GLY A 33 -4.19 -11.22 -5.74
CA GLY A 33 -4.39 -12.46 -4.99
C GLY A 33 -3.17 -12.91 -4.17
N LEU A 34 -2.24 -12.01 -3.87
CA LEU A 34 -1.05 -12.29 -3.03
C LEU A 34 -1.16 -11.66 -1.64
N GLY A 35 -2.31 -11.09 -1.29
CA GLY A 35 -2.56 -10.48 0.02
C GLY A 35 -2.62 -11.53 1.14
N VAL A 36 -2.21 -11.14 2.35
CA VAL A 36 -2.44 -11.91 3.58
C VAL A 36 -2.95 -10.99 4.68
N SER A 37 -3.48 -11.57 5.76
CA SER A 37 -4.06 -10.84 6.90
C SER A 37 -3.17 -9.71 7.42
N GLY A 38 -1.87 -9.97 7.62
CA GLY A 38 -0.94 -8.97 8.18
C GLY A 38 -0.53 -7.81 7.24
N ASP A 39 -0.95 -7.81 5.97
CA ASP A 39 -0.54 -6.76 5.03
C ASP A 39 -1.21 -5.40 5.36
N LEU A 40 -2.38 -5.40 6.01
CA LEU A 40 -3.09 -4.17 6.38
C LEU A 40 -2.41 -3.40 7.50
N GLU A 41 -1.85 -4.12 8.47
CA GLU A 41 -1.06 -3.56 9.58
C GLU A 41 0.23 -2.95 9.05
N VAL A 42 0.90 -3.62 8.11
CA VAL A 42 2.10 -3.10 7.45
C VAL A 42 1.76 -1.83 6.65
N LEU A 43 0.63 -1.83 5.94
CA LEU A 43 0.16 -0.64 5.24
C LEU A 43 -0.06 0.54 6.20
N ASP A 44 -0.63 0.29 7.39
CA ASP A 44 -0.81 1.32 8.42
C ASP A 44 0.49 1.80 9.05
N GLU A 45 1.45 0.90 9.22
CA GLU A 45 2.80 1.22 9.66
C GLU A 45 3.47 2.20 8.69
N PHE A 46 3.48 1.89 7.38
CA PHE A 46 4.01 2.80 6.37
C PHE A 46 3.22 4.10 6.29
N ALA A 47 1.89 4.06 6.42
CA ALA A 47 1.06 5.27 6.39
C ALA A 47 1.35 6.22 7.56
N ARG A 48 1.89 5.72 8.68
CA ARG A 48 2.37 6.52 9.82
C ARG A 48 3.83 6.97 9.67
N TYR A 49 4.73 6.11 9.20
CA TYR A 49 6.16 6.45 9.13
C TYR A 49 6.52 7.35 7.95
N VAL A 50 5.89 7.15 6.79
CA VAL A 50 6.22 7.94 5.59
C VAL A 50 6.03 9.43 5.84
N PRO A 51 4.91 9.92 6.42
CA PRO A 51 4.74 11.34 6.65
C PRO A 51 5.72 11.90 7.67
N ASN A 52 5.97 11.16 8.76
CA ASN A 52 6.83 11.61 9.85
C ASN A 52 8.32 11.71 9.45
N GLY A 53 8.75 10.93 8.46
CA GLY A 53 10.12 10.97 7.97
C GLY A 53 10.34 11.80 6.70
N SER A 54 9.28 12.31 6.08
CA SER A 54 9.37 12.98 4.78
C SER A 54 9.79 14.45 4.90
N LEU A 55 10.67 14.89 4.00
CA LEU A 55 11.20 16.25 4.00
C LEU A 55 10.26 17.30 3.39
N CYS A 56 9.27 16.90 2.60
CA CYS A 56 8.40 17.83 1.86
C CYS A 56 6.93 17.42 1.94
N GLY A 57 6.05 18.36 1.57
CA GLY A 57 4.60 18.16 1.56
C GLY A 57 4.13 16.99 0.70
N PHE A 58 4.82 16.68 -0.41
CA PHE A 58 4.49 15.51 -1.23
C PHE A 58 4.60 14.22 -0.43
N GLY A 59 5.74 13.99 0.25
CA GLY A 59 5.95 12.78 1.04
C GLY A 59 5.00 12.70 2.25
N ILE A 60 4.70 13.85 2.88
CA ILE A 60 3.73 13.94 3.98
C ILE A 60 2.32 13.50 3.52
N GLN A 61 1.89 13.93 2.34
CA GLN A 61 0.54 13.66 1.85
C GLN A 61 0.42 12.36 1.04
N ALA A 62 1.53 11.75 0.61
CA ALA A 62 1.53 10.57 -0.25
C ALA A 62 0.70 9.40 0.29
N PRO A 63 0.67 9.07 1.60
CA PRO A 63 -0.17 7.98 2.10
C PRO A 63 -1.67 8.29 2.21
N ASN A 64 -2.11 9.52 1.91
CA ASN A 64 -3.52 9.89 2.10
C ASN A 64 -4.51 9.06 1.27
N PRO A 65 -4.27 8.75 -0.03
CA PRO A 65 -5.20 7.93 -0.79
C PRO A 65 -5.43 6.55 -0.16
N LEU A 66 -4.39 5.95 0.43
CA LEU A 66 -4.50 4.71 1.20
C LEU A 66 -5.35 4.91 2.45
N LYS A 67 -5.02 5.91 3.28
CA LYS A 67 -5.77 6.19 4.53
C LYS A 67 -7.25 6.44 4.27
N THR A 68 -7.56 7.27 3.26
CA THR A 68 -8.93 7.56 2.86
C THR A 68 -9.62 6.31 2.34
N ALA A 69 -8.99 5.54 1.46
CA ALA A 69 -9.58 4.31 0.94
C ALA A 69 -9.90 3.31 2.06
N LYS A 70 -8.97 3.06 2.98
CA LYS A 70 -9.19 2.18 4.13
C LYS A 70 -10.28 2.69 5.07
N ARG A 71 -10.39 4.01 5.25
CA ARG A 71 -11.42 4.60 6.13
C ARG A 71 -12.84 4.37 5.60
N TYR A 72 -13.04 4.53 4.30
CA TYR A 72 -14.38 4.51 3.70
C TYR A 72 -14.78 3.15 3.12
N TRP A 73 -13.81 2.30 2.76
CA TRP A 73 -14.06 0.96 2.21
C TRP A 73 -13.16 -0.11 2.87
N PRO A 74 -13.16 -0.24 4.22
CA PRO A 74 -12.32 -1.22 4.90
C PRO A 74 -12.63 -2.67 4.50
N ASP A 75 -13.90 -2.97 4.26
CA ASP A 75 -14.43 -4.26 3.84
C ASP A 75 -13.90 -4.69 2.46
N HIS A 76 -13.63 -3.73 1.56
CA HIS A 76 -13.02 -4.05 0.27
C HIS A 76 -11.61 -4.62 0.42
N PHE A 77 -10.82 -4.08 1.35
CA PHE A 77 -9.48 -4.60 1.61
C PHE A 77 -9.56 -6.01 2.19
N GLN A 78 -10.51 -6.26 3.08
CA GLN A 78 -10.69 -7.57 3.71
C GLN A 78 -11.08 -8.63 2.68
N LYS A 79 -12.08 -8.35 1.82
CA LYS A 79 -12.49 -9.28 0.74
C LYS A 79 -11.36 -9.60 -0.23
N HIS A 80 -10.54 -8.62 -0.58
CA HIS A 80 -9.35 -8.87 -1.41
C HIS A 80 -8.31 -9.78 -0.74
N ILE A 81 -8.26 -9.83 0.59
CA ILE A 81 -7.31 -10.64 1.36
C ILE A 81 -7.87 -12.03 1.65
N GLU A 82 -9.13 -12.14 2.07
CA GLU A 82 -9.77 -13.39 2.46
C GLU A 82 -10.28 -14.18 1.24
N ASP A 83 -11.06 -13.51 0.39
CA ASP A 83 -11.73 -14.13 -0.74
C ASP A 83 -10.90 -14.03 -2.03
N GLN A 84 -9.80 -13.26 -1.99
CA GLN A 84 -8.95 -12.95 -3.15
C GLN A 84 -9.72 -12.35 -4.34
N GLU A 85 -10.86 -11.73 -4.07
CA GLU A 85 -11.79 -11.22 -5.07
C GLU A 85 -11.99 -9.71 -4.91
N CYS A 86 -12.18 -9.02 -6.04
CA CYS A 86 -12.54 -7.60 -6.04
C CYS A 86 -14.05 -7.41 -5.89
N PRO A 87 -14.56 -6.75 -4.83
CA PRO A 87 -16.00 -6.61 -4.61
C PRO A 87 -16.73 -5.85 -5.74
N THR A 88 -16.01 -4.98 -6.45
CA THR A 88 -16.55 -4.15 -7.53
C THR A 88 -16.18 -4.67 -8.92
N GLY A 89 -15.33 -5.70 -9.02
CA GLY A 89 -14.80 -6.19 -10.30
C GLY A 89 -13.96 -5.18 -11.09
N THR A 90 -13.54 -4.07 -10.47
CA THR A 90 -12.83 -2.97 -11.16
C THR A 90 -11.31 -3.03 -11.02
N CYS A 91 -10.79 -3.81 -10.06
CA CYS A 91 -9.36 -4.01 -9.93
C CYS A 91 -8.82 -4.83 -11.10
N ILE A 92 -7.74 -4.34 -11.71
CA ILE A 92 -7.02 -5.04 -12.77
C ILE A 92 -5.79 -5.68 -12.12
N PRO A 93 -5.71 -7.02 -12.00
CA PRO A 93 -4.54 -7.71 -11.49
C PRO A 93 -3.30 -7.36 -12.31
N VAL A 94 -2.15 -7.31 -11.65
CA VAL A 94 -0.87 -7.02 -12.30
C VAL A 94 0.14 -8.10 -11.96
N ARG A 95 1.21 -8.22 -12.75
CA ARG A 95 2.34 -9.05 -12.35
C ARG A 95 2.97 -8.44 -11.09
N ALA A 96 2.70 -9.06 -9.95
CA ALA A 96 3.19 -8.68 -8.65
C ALA A 96 4.04 -9.79 -8.03
N HIS A 97 4.93 -9.40 -7.11
CA HIS A 97 5.64 -10.32 -6.25
C HIS A 97 5.23 -10.03 -4.81
N ARG A 98 5.15 -11.08 -3.98
CA ARG A 98 4.84 -10.91 -2.56
C ARG A 98 6.00 -10.22 -1.85
N PHE A 99 5.72 -9.14 -1.16
CA PHE A 99 6.69 -8.49 -0.28
C PHE A 99 6.69 -9.21 1.06
N VAL A 100 7.79 -9.91 1.37
CA VAL A 100 7.98 -10.56 2.67
C VAL A 100 8.47 -9.51 3.66
N THR A 101 7.64 -9.16 4.64
CA THR A 101 8.06 -8.41 5.82
C THR A 101 8.28 -9.40 6.97
N LYS A 102 9.46 -9.32 7.63
CA LYS A 102 9.89 -10.28 8.67
C LYS A 102 8.91 -10.44 9.85
N HIS A 103 7.99 -9.49 10.04
CA HIS A 103 7.03 -9.49 11.14
C HIS A 103 5.64 -10.04 10.76
N VAL A 104 5.39 -10.30 9.46
CA VAL A 104 4.09 -10.80 8.96
C VAL A 104 4.16 -12.25 8.49
N LEU A 105 5.36 -12.78 8.29
CA LEU A 105 5.58 -14.19 7.96
C LEU A 105 6.57 -14.78 8.99
N PRO A 106 6.34 -16.00 9.49
CA PRO A 106 7.30 -16.71 10.35
C PRO A 106 8.65 -16.92 9.67
#